data_AF-A0A1Y5EXE3-F1
#
_entry.id   AF-A0A1Y5EXE3-F1
#
_cell.length_a   1.000
_cell.length_b   1.000
_cell.length_c   1.000
_cell.angle_alpha   90.00
_cell.angle_beta   90.00
_cell.angle_gamma   90.00
#
_symmetry.space_group_name_H-M   'P 1'
#
loop_
_entity.id
_entity.type
_entity.pdbx_description
1 polymer ?
#
loop_
_entity_poly.entity_id
_entity_poly.type
_entity_poly.pdbx_seq_one_letter_code
_entity_poly.pdbx_strand_id
1 'polypeptide(L)'
;MATRKKKLDYEAAVTELESLVERLEQGDISLEESLKLYESGVLLTRDCQDALKAAEQKVQMLLEQSGQTTLVDFDPNSNES
;
A
#
# COMPACT_ATOMS: atom_id res chain seq x y z
N MET A 1 -3.53 28.94 -0.15
CA MET A 1 -2.82 27.70 0.22
C MET A 1 -3.63 26.53 -0.32
N ALA A 2 -3.10 25.80 -1.29
CA ALA A 2 -3.83 24.72 -1.93
C ALA A 2 -3.87 23.50 -0.99
N THR A 3 -5.03 23.26 -0.38
CA THR A 3 -5.34 22.01 0.31
C THR A 3 -5.30 20.89 -0.73
N ARG A 4 -4.14 20.22 -0.83
CA ARG A 4 -4.06 18.93 -1.52
C ARG A 4 -5.04 18.02 -0.79
N LYS A 5 -6.13 17.63 -1.47
CA LYS A 5 -6.99 16.54 -1.03
C LYS A 5 -6.07 15.44 -0.53
N LYS A 6 -6.23 15.08 0.75
CA LYS A 6 -5.47 14.06 1.48
C LYS A 6 -5.52 12.79 0.62
N LYS A 7 -4.51 12.60 -0.24
CA LYS A 7 -4.14 11.26 -0.69
C LYS A 7 -4.00 10.49 0.60
N LEU A 8 -4.62 9.32 0.70
CA LEU A 8 -4.35 8.40 1.80
C LEU A 8 -2.84 8.46 2.05
N ASP A 9 -2.46 8.90 3.23
CA ASP A 9 -1.06 9.01 3.56
C ASP A 9 -0.59 7.56 3.69
N TYR A 10 0.22 7.11 2.74
CA TYR A 10 0.59 5.70 2.62
C TYR A 10 1.21 5.19 3.92
N GLU A 11 2.02 6.02 4.58
CA GLU A 11 2.62 5.69 5.87
C GLU A 11 1.53 5.55 6.95
N ALA A 12 0.57 6.47 7.01
CA ALA A 12 -0.55 6.35 7.94
C ALA A 12 -1.40 5.10 7.72
N ALA A 13 -1.62 4.72 6.45
CA ALA A 13 -2.34 3.50 6.11
C ALA A 13 -1.55 2.25 6.55
N VAL A 14 -0.25 2.19 6.29
CA VAL A 14 0.60 1.09 6.77
C VAL A 14 0.56 0.99 8.30
N THR A 15 0.68 2.10 9.03
CA THR A 15 0.59 2.11 10.50
C THR A 15 -0.78 1.62 11.00
N GLU A 16 -1.87 1.99 10.33
CA GLU A 16 -3.20 1.50 10.67
C GLU A 16 -3.32 -0.01 10.43
N LEU A 17 -2.74 -0.52 9.35
CA LEU A 17 -2.72 -1.96 9.08
C LEU A 17 -1.94 -2.74 10.14
N GLU A 18 -0.77 -2.24 10.55
CA GLU A 18 0.04 -2.82 11.63
C GLU A 18 -0.76 -2.89 12.94
N SER A 19 -1.45 -1.81 13.30
CA SER A 19 -2.30 -1.77 14.49
C SER A 19 -3.49 -2.75 14.40
N LEU A 20 -4.10 -2.91 13.23
CA LEU A 20 -5.15 -3.90 13.00
C LEU A 20 -4.63 -5.32 13.20
N VAL A 21 -3.44 -5.64 12.68
CA VAL A 21 -2.81 -6.95 12.86
C VAL A 21 -2.51 -7.21 14.33
N GLU A 22 -1.90 -6.26 15.04
CA GLU A 22 -1.63 -6.40 16.49
C GLU A 22 -2.91 -6.70 17.28
N ARG A 23 -4.02 -6.02 16.97
CA ARG A 23 -5.32 -6.26 17.62
C ARG A 23 -5.90 -7.64 17.31
N LEU A 24 -5.74 -8.12 16.07
CA LEU A 24 -6.16 -9.47 15.67
C LEU A 24 -5.33 -10.54 16.40
N GLU A 25 -4.03 -10.30 16.61
CA GLU A 25 -3.12 -11.23 17.30
C GLU A 25 -3.30 -11.28 18.81
N GLN A 26 -3.83 -10.21 19.44
CA GLN A 26 -4.10 -10.16 20.88
C GLN A 26 -5.17 -11.17 21.34
N GLY A 27 -6.03 -11.66 20.43
CA GLY A 27 -6.93 -12.79 20.68
C GLY A 27 -8.11 -12.55 21.63
N ASP A 28 -8.22 -11.36 22.25
CA ASP A 28 -9.32 -10.99 23.16
C ASP A 28 -10.42 -10.18 22.46
N ILE A 29 -10.71 -10.52 21.21
CA ILE A 29 -11.70 -9.83 20.37
C ILE A 29 -12.85 -10.76 20.01
N SER A 30 -14.06 -10.22 19.98
CA SER A 30 -15.25 -10.95 19.57
C SER A 30 -15.22 -11.27 18.07
N LEU A 31 -15.90 -12.35 17.65
CA LEU A 31 -15.99 -12.73 16.23
C LEU A 31 -16.49 -11.57 15.34
N GLU A 32 -17.49 -10.82 15.80
CA GLU A 32 -18.02 -9.67 15.06
C GLU A 32 -16.96 -8.57 14.88
N GLU A 33 -16.15 -8.34 15.92
CA GLU A 33 -15.08 -7.36 15.87
C GLU A 33 -13.93 -7.83 14.97
N SER A 34 -13.54 -9.11 15.04
CA SER A 34 -12.56 -9.71 14.13
C SER A 34 -12.96 -9.56 12.67
N LEU A 35 -14.25 -9.74 12.35
CA LEU A 35 -14.76 -9.56 10.98
C LEU A 35 -14.67 -8.11 10.53
N LYS A 36 -14.99 -7.14 11.40
CA LYS A 36 -14.88 -5.70 11.09
C LYS A 36 -13.42 -5.27 10.88
N LEU A 37 -12.51 -5.75 11.73
CA LEU A 37 -11.09 -5.46 11.60
C LEU A 37 -10.52 -6.07 10.31
N TYR A 38 -10.93 -7.29 9.97
CA TYR A 38 -10.55 -7.93 8.71
C TYR A 38 -11.04 -7.14 7.48
N GLU A 39 -12.32 -6.76 7.44
CA GLU A 39 -12.87 -5.96 6.34
C GLU A 39 -12.13 -4.63 6.18
N SER A 40 -11.85 -3.96 7.30
CA SER A 40 -11.07 -2.72 7.32
C SER A 40 -9.66 -2.93 6.77
N GLY A 41 -8.97 -3.99 7.21
CA GLY A 41 -7.63 -4.33 6.73
C GLY A 41 -7.58 -4.65 5.23
N VAL A 42 -8.60 -5.32 4.69
CA VAL A 42 -8.72 -5.60 3.24
C VAL A 42 -8.87 -4.31 2.43
N LEU A 43 -9.78 -3.42 2.85
CA LEU A 43 -9.99 -2.13 2.19
C LEU A 43 -8.72 -1.29 2.20
N LEU A 44 -8.06 -1.25 3.35
CA LEU A 44 -6.88 -0.44 3.57
C LEU A 44 -5.66 -0.97 2.80
N THR A 45 -5.52 -2.29 2.71
CA THR A 45 -4.51 -2.95 1.85
C THR A 45 -4.74 -2.62 0.37
N ARG A 46 -5.98 -2.66 -0.10
CA ARG A 46 -6.31 -2.30 -1.49
C ARG A 46 -5.93 -0.86 -1.78
N ASP A 47 -6.29 0.06 -0.89
CA ASP A 47 -5.99 1.47 -1.09
C ASP A 47 -4.46 1.75 -1.10
N CYS A 48 -3.68 1.02 -0.30
CA CYS A 48 -2.21 1.05 -0.36
C CYS A 48 -1.67 0.56 -1.72
N GLN A 49 -2.19 -0.55 -2.24
CA GLN A 49 -1.80 -1.08 -3.55
C GLN A 49 -2.12 -0.09 -4.68
N ASP A 50 -3.30 0.53 -4.64
CA ASP A 50 -3.68 1.55 -5.63
C ASP A 50 -2.78 2.79 -5.56
N ALA A 51 -2.38 3.21 -4.35
CA ALA A 51 -1.45 4.30 -4.15
C ALA A 51 -0.05 4.00 -4.74
N LEU A 52 0.46 2.78 -4.51
CA LEU A 52 1.74 2.32 -5.08
C LEU A 52 1.68 2.27 -6.60
N LYS A 53 0.63 1.67 -7.17
CA LYS A 53 0.42 1.60 -8.62
C LYS A 53 0.37 2.98 -9.27
N ALA A 54 -0.32 3.94 -8.65
CA ALA A 54 -0.34 5.31 -9.13
C ALA A 54 1.03 6.01 -9.04
N ALA A 55 1.83 5.69 -8.03
CA ALA A 55 3.19 6.20 -7.90
C ALA A 55 4.12 5.61 -8.98
N GLU A 56 4.06 4.30 -9.21
CA GLU A 56 4.80 3.59 -10.25
C GLU A 56 4.49 4.16 -11.64
N GLN A 57 3.21 4.30 -11.99
CA GLN A 57 2.80 4.90 -13.26
C GLN A 57 3.35 6.32 -13.44
N LYS A 58 3.36 7.11 -12.37
CA LYS A 58 3.92 8.46 -12.42
C LYS A 58 5.44 8.44 -12.66
N VAL A 59 6.17 7.52 -12.03
CA VAL A 59 7.61 7.35 -12.25
C VAL A 59 7.88 6.93 -13.69
N GLN A 60 7.11 5.97 -14.22
CA GLN A 60 7.20 5.53 -15.60
C GLN A 60 7.05 6.69 -16.59
N MET A 61 6.01 7.51 -16.44
CA MET A 61 5.80 8.68 -17.31
C MET A 61 6.96 9.68 -17.25
N LEU A 62 7.57 9.89 -16.07
CA LEU A 62 8.70 10.79 -15.92
C LEU A 62 9.99 10.25 -16.56
N LEU A 63 10.21 8.94 -16.50
CA LEU A 63 11.34 8.27 -17.16
C LEU A 63 11.19 8.33 -18.69
N GLU A 64 9.99 8.04 -19.21
CA GLU A 64 9.66 8.16 -20.63
C GLU A 64 9.89 9.58 -21.15
N GLN A 65 9.47 10.60 -20.39
CA GLN A 65 9.73 12.02 -20.71
C GLN A 65 11.21 12.39 -20.70
N SER A 66 12.02 11.70 -19.88
CA SER A 66 13.46 11.95 -19.74
C SER A 66 14.31 11.20 -20.78
N GLY A 67 13.68 10.44 -21.69
CA GLY A 67 14.36 9.69 -22.74
C GLY A 67 15.16 8.48 -22.23
N GLN A 68 14.95 8.06 -20.98
CA GLN A 68 15.53 6.84 -20.40
C GLN A 68 14.49 5.73 -20.40
N THR A 69 14.72 4.69 -21.19
CA THR A 69 13.78 3.55 -21.27
C THR A 69 14.47 2.27 -20.84
N THR A 70 14.08 1.74 -19.67
CA THR A 70 13.31 0.49 -19.53
C THR A 70 13.12 0.23 -18.03
N LEU A 71 11.87 0.20 -17.56
CA LEU A 71 11.55 -0.40 -16.27
C LEU A 71 11.55 -1.91 -16.47
N VAL A 72 12.39 -2.62 -15.75
CA VAL A 72 12.35 -4.09 -15.66
C VAL A 72 11.56 -4.46 -14.42
N ASP A 73 10.79 -5.54 -14.51
CA ASP A 73 10.12 -6.10 -13.34
C ASP A 73 11.18 -6.47 -12.30
N PHE A 74 11.01 -5.99 -11.07
CA PHE A 74 11.85 -6.42 -9.97
C PHE A 74 11.41 -7.82 -9.54
N ASP A 75 12.19 -8.83 -9.90
CA ASP A 75 11.99 -10.20 -9.43
C ASP A 75 12.83 -10.46 -8.17
N PRO A 76 12.22 -10.49 -6.97
CA PRO A 76 12.92 -10.73 -5.72
C PRO A 76 13.47 -12.17 -5.57
N ASN A 77 13.09 -13.10 -6.45
CA ASN A 77 13.60 -14.48 -6.48
C ASN A 77 14.62 -14.71 -7.60
N SER A 78 14.97 -13.67 -8.37
CA SER A 78 16.12 -13.70 -9.26
C SER A 78 17.39 -13.74 -8.43
N ASN A 79 17.76 -14.94 -7.99
CA ASN A 79 19.08 -15.26 -7.52
C ASN A 79 20.04 -15.09 -8.71
N GLU A 80 20.60 -13.88 -8.88
CA GLU A 80 21.68 -13.62 -9.82
C GLU A 80 22.76 -14.70 -9.62
N SER A 81 22.89 -15.59 -10.61
CA SER A 81 23.96 -16.57 -10.70
C SER A 81 25.09 -16.00 -11.57
#